data_AF-A0A1M3F8H3-F1
#
_entry.id   AF-A0A1M3F8H3-F1
#
_cell.length_a   1.000
_cell.length_b   1.000
_cell.length_c   1.000
_cell.angle_alpha   90.00
_cell.angle_beta   90.00
_cell.angle_gamma   90.00
#
_symmetry.space_group_name_H-M   'P 1'
#
loop_
_entity.id
_entity.type
_entity.pdbx_description
1 polymer ?
#
loop_
_entity_poly.entity_id
_entity_poly.type
_entity_poly.pdbx_seq_one_letter_code
_entity_poly.pdbx_strand_id
1 'polypeptide(L)'
;MAAHDEPAVELEVGGRTVRVSSPDRVYFADRGLTKLDVVRYFLAVGDGILAALLHRPTTLERWPRGFFPEAKRATRMDPKGDAFYQKRVPAGAPEYVETARIAFPSGRVADEVAPTELAVVAWAANLGTLTFHPWPVTRDDVEHPDQLRIDLDPQPGTSYADAAFVAPHLRELLAEHGLTGWPKTSGGRGLHVFVPIEPRWTFTEARRATIALGRELERRLPERVTTKWWKEERGAAIFVDYNQMARDRTIASAYSVRANARATVSAPLTWDEVPDVQPDDFDVLTMPARFAAVGDLFAPLVAGGAPRYSLESALELAARQERDEGAGDLPYPPEYPKMPGEPKRVQPSRARKDAGA
;
A
#
# COMPACT_ATOMS: atom_id res chain seq x y z
N MET A 1 37.30 0.70 12.41
CA MET A 1 36.46 -0.49 12.67
C MET A 1 36.44 -1.29 11.39
N ALA A 2 36.92 -2.53 11.44
CA ALA A 2 37.03 -3.39 10.26
C ALA A 2 35.64 -3.60 9.65
N ALA A 3 35.53 -3.42 8.33
CA ALA A 3 34.35 -3.84 7.58
C ALA A 3 34.30 -5.37 7.68
N HIS A 4 33.40 -5.88 8.52
CA HIS A 4 32.89 -7.23 8.35
C HIS A 4 32.12 -7.18 7.03
N ASP A 5 32.70 -7.76 5.98
CA ASP A 5 32.00 -8.06 4.74
C ASP A 5 32.13 -9.57 4.62
N GLU A 6 31.27 -10.28 5.36
CA GLU A 6 31.13 -11.72 5.15
C GLU A 6 30.93 -11.99 3.65
N PRO A 7 31.46 -13.12 3.15
CA PRO A 7 31.27 -13.47 1.75
C PRO A 7 29.78 -13.50 1.42
N ALA A 8 29.45 -13.14 0.18
CA ALA A 8 28.07 -13.19 -0.28
C ALA A 8 27.51 -14.61 -0.13
N VAL A 9 26.24 -14.70 0.23
CA VAL A 9 25.50 -15.96 0.36
C VAL A 9 24.72 -16.18 -0.93
N GLU A 10 24.73 -17.40 -1.46
CA GLU A 10 23.89 -17.81 -2.58
C GLU A 10 22.68 -18.59 -2.04
N LEU A 11 21.49 -18.21 -2.48
CA LEU A 11 20.22 -18.83 -2.08
C LEU A 11 19.52 -19.40 -3.32
N GLU A 12 19.08 -20.66 -3.24
CA GLU A 12 18.23 -21.27 -4.26
C GLU A 12 16.76 -20.89 -4.02
N VAL A 13 16.17 -20.15 -4.95
CA VAL A 13 14.79 -19.62 -4.86
C VAL A 13 14.05 -19.93 -6.15
N GLY A 14 13.11 -20.87 -6.10
CA GLY A 14 12.29 -21.22 -7.27
C GLY A 14 13.09 -21.71 -8.48
N GLY A 15 14.23 -22.40 -8.25
CA GLY A 15 15.13 -22.86 -9.31
C GLY A 15 16.10 -21.80 -9.83
N ARG A 16 16.22 -20.66 -9.13
CA ARG A 16 17.23 -19.63 -9.41
C ARG A 16 18.19 -19.47 -8.25
N THR A 17 19.47 -19.31 -8.57
CA THR A 17 20.49 -18.87 -7.62
C THR A 17 20.45 -17.35 -7.46
N VAL A 18 20.08 -16.88 -6.27
CA VAL A 18 20.05 -15.45 -5.91
C VAL A 18 21.20 -15.13 -4.96
N ARG A 19 22.12 -14.27 -5.40
CA ARG A 19 23.25 -13.80 -4.59
C ARG A 19 22.84 -12.67 -3.64
N VAL A 20 23.10 -12.86 -2.34
CA VAL A 20 22.94 -11.86 -1.28
C VAL A 20 24.32 -11.35 -0.82
N SER A 21 24.67 -10.13 -1.20
CA SER A 21 25.93 -9.47 -0.76
C SER A 21 25.82 -8.95 0.68
N SER A 22 26.92 -8.60 1.37
CA SER A 22 26.91 -8.02 2.74
C SER A 22 25.79 -8.57 3.64
N PRO A 23 25.71 -9.91 3.82
CA PRO A 23 24.57 -10.57 4.45
C PRO A 23 24.37 -10.16 5.91
N ASP A 24 25.47 -9.87 6.60
CA ASP A 24 25.60 -9.46 8.00
C ASP A 24 25.26 -7.97 8.25
N ARG A 25 25.03 -7.19 7.19
CA ARG A 25 24.68 -5.77 7.32
C ARG A 25 23.43 -5.59 8.18
N VAL A 26 23.57 -4.88 9.29
CA VAL A 26 22.47 -4.57 10.20
C VAL A 26 21.41 -3.73 9.48
N TYR A 27 20.17 -4.23 9.45
CA TYR A 27 19.00 -3.56 8.87
C TYR A 27 18.07 -2.98 9.92
N PHE A 28 17.96 -3.62 11.09
CA PHE A 28 17.23 -3.11 12.25
C PHE A 28 18.02 -3.41 13.53
N ALA A 29 18.79 -2.43 14.00
CA ALA A 29 19.69 -2.58 15.15
C ALA A 29 18.93 -3.01 16.42
N ASP A 30 17.81 -2.36 16.72
CA ASP A 30 16.99 -2.62 17.92
C ASP A 30 16.34 -4.01 17.91
N ARG A 31 16.26 -4.66 16.75
CA ARG A 31 15.73 -6.02 16.57
C ARG A 31 16.83 -7.06 16.33
N GLY A 32 18.10 -6.63 16.23
CA GLY A 32 19.22 -7.50 15.90
C GLY A 32 19.13 -8.13 14.50
N LEU A 33 18.40 -7.50 13.56
CA LEU A 33 18.15 -8.07 12.23
C LEU A 33 19.17 -7.61 11.21
N THR A 34 19.69 -8.55 10.44
CA THR A 34 20.59 -8.33 9.31
C THR A 34 19.84 -8.28 7.97
N LYS A 35 20.54 -7.94 6.89
CA LYS A 35 20.00 -8.01 5.54
C LYS A 35 19.59 -9.44 5.18
N LEU A 36 20.40 -10.42 5.54
CA LEU A 36 20.08 -11.82 5.26
C LEU A 36 18.81 -12.28 5.98
N ASP A 37 18.57 -11.80 7.21
CA ASP A 37 17.33 -12.10 7.94
C ASP A 37 16.11 -11.52 7.24
N VAL A 38 16.20 -10.30 6.68
CA VAL A 38 15.11 -9.70 5.89
C VAL A 38 14.87 -10.48 4.60
N VAL A 39 15.91 -10.94 3.90
CA VAL A 39 15.74 -11.79 2.72
C VAL A 39 15.06 -13.11 3.11
N ARG A 40 15.52 -13.77 4.18
CA ARG A 40 14.93 -15.02 4.69
C ARG A 40 13.49 -14.85 5.14
N TYR A 41 13.16 -13.71 5.74
CA TYR A 41 11.78 -13.35 6.08
C TYR A 41 10.88 -13.40 4.83
N PHE A 42 11.27 -12.72 3.74
CA PHE A 42 10.47 -12.73 2.52
C PHE A 42 10.35 -14.12 1.90
N LEU A 43 11.38 -14.95 2.01
CA LEU A 43 11.31 -16.35 1.59
C LEU A 43 10.34 -17.15 2.46
N ALA A 44 10.30 -16.91 3.76
CA ALA A 44 9.41 -17.61 4.69
C ALA A 44 7.92 -17.28 4.47
N VAL A 45 7.61 -16.07 4.00
CA VAL A 45 6.25 -15.66 3.57
C VAL A 45 6.06 -15.74 2.06
N GLY A 46 6.91 -16.52 1.37
CA GLY A 46 7.15 -16.45 -0.06
C GLY A 46 5.89 -16.48 -0.93
N ASP A 47 5.00 -17.44 -0.67
CA ASP A 47 3.76 -17.58 -1.42
C ASP A 47 2.86 -16.33 -1.27
N GLY A 48 2.76 -15.78 -0.06
CA GLY A 48 1.93 -14.60 0.23
C GLY A 48 2.51 -13.30 -0.32
N ILE A 49 3.81 -13.05 -0.15
CA ILE A 49 4.44 -11.84 -0.73
C ILE A 49 4.43 -11.89 -2.26
N LEU A 50 4.66 -13.06 -2.87
CA LEU A 50 4.55 -13.21 -4.31
C LEU A 50 3.11 -12.98 -4.77
N ALA A 51 2.12 -13.60 -4.13
CA ALA A 51 0.70 -13.40 -4.40
C ALA A 51 0.30 -11.91 -4.41
N ALA A 52 0.81 -11.13 -3.45
CA ALA A 52 0.55 -9.70 -3.33
C ALA A 52 1.19 -8.84 -4.44
N LEU A 53 2.23 -9.36 -5.12
CA LEU A 53 3.03 -8.64 -6.11
C LEU A 53 2.89 -9.21 -7.53
N LEU A 54 2.29 -10.39 -7.67
CA LEU A 54 2.31 -11.18 -8.91
C LEU A 54 1.77 -10.39 -10.09
N HIS A 55 2.63 -10.20 -11.10
CA HIS A 55 2.38 -9.42 -12.32
C HIS A 55 2.07 -7.93 -12.10
N ARG A 56 2.27 -7.38 -10.90
CA ARG A 56 1.97 -5.97 -10.60
C ARG A 56 3.22 -5.11 -10.79
N PRO A 57 3.17 -4.04 -11.59
CA PRO A 57 4.22 -3.01 -11.55
C PRO A 57 4.40 -2.58 -10.09
N THR A 58 5.63 -2.50 -9.61
CA THR A 58 5.93 -2.32 -8.20
C THR A 58 7.06 -1.32 -7.98
N THR A 59 6.74 -0.26 -7.26
CA THR A 59 7.75 0.68 -6.76
C THR A 59 8.46 0.07 -5.54
N LEU A 60 9.79 0.11 -5.56
CA LEU A 60 10.63 -0.45 -4.49
C LEU A 60 11.05 0.65 -3.52
N GLU A 61 10.72 0.53 -2.24
CA GLU A 61 11.26 1.40 -1.19
C GLU A 61 12.55 0.80 -0.62
N ARG A 62 13.68 1.36 -1.04
CA ARG A 62 15.01 0.81 -0.79
C ARG A 62 15.72 1.53 0.35
N TRP A 63 16.31 0.73 1.24
CA TRP A 63 17.11 1.10 2.41
C TRP A 63 18.45 0.36 2.37
N PRO A 64 19.38 0.71 1.46
CA PRO A 64 20.60 -0.08 1.23
C PRO A 64 21.54 -0.20 2.44
N ARG A 65 21.40 0.71 3.41
CA ARG A 65 22.14 0.72 4.68
C ARG A 65 21.32 0.27 5.89
N GLY A 66 20.10 -0.24 5.68
CA GLY A 66 19.18 -0.52 6.77
C GLY A 66 18.42 0.72 7.25
N PHE A 67 17.46 0.49 8.14
CA PHE A 67 16.75 1.55 8.85
C PHE A 67 17.51 1.97 10.11
N PHE A 68 17.52 3.27 10.40
CA PHE A 68 17.93 3.84 11.69
C PHE A 68 17.09 5.11 11.97
N PRO A 69 16.94 5.54 13.24
CA PRO A 69 15.97 6.58 13.61
C PRO A 69 16.13 7.92 12.89
N GLU A 70 17.37 8.33 12.60
CA GLU A 70 17.68 9.61 11.93
C GLU A 70 17.65 9.51 10.40
N ALA A 71 17.45 8.30 9.85
CA ALA A 71 17.54 8.04 8.43
C ALA A 71 16.48 8.84 7.66
N LYS A 72 16.92 9.47 6.57
CA LYS A 72 16.03 10.28 5.73
C LYS A 72 15.77 9.59 4.40
N ARG A 73 14.50 9.54 4.01
CA ARG A 73 14.13 9.14 2.65
C ARG A 73 14.38 10.31 1.71
N ALA A 74 15.06 10.04 0.61
CA ALA A 74 15.27 10.98 -0.47
C ALA A 74 13.92 11.48 -1.01
N THR A 75 13.86 12.77 -1.29
CA THR A 75 12.72 13.45 -1.89
C THR A 75 13.16 14.15 -3.16
N ARG A 76 12.21 14.71 -3.91
CA ARG A 76 12.53 15.54 -5.08
C ARG A 76 13.34 16.79 -4.70
N MET A 77 13.12 17.33 -3.50
CA MET A 77 13.80 18.52 -3.00
C MET A 77 15.14 18.20 -2.33
N ASP A 78 15.26 17.00 -1.76
CA ASP A 78 16.49 16.52 -1.14
C ASP A 78 16.81 15.10 -1.64
N PRO A 79 17.58 14.97 -2.74
CA PRO A 79 17.90 13.68 -3.32
C PRO A 79 18.95 12.90 -2.50
N LYS A 80 19.58 13.53 -1.50
CA LYS A 80 20.56 12.89 -0.64
C LYS A 80 19.84 12.26 0.56
N GLY A 81 19.41 11.01 0.39
CA GLY A 81 18.78 10.22 1.44
C GLY A 81 19.50 8.90 1.73
N ASP A 82 19.16 8.31 2.87
CA ASP A 82 19.52 6.94 3.27
C ASP A 82 18.63 5.89 2.62
N ALA A 83 17.43 6.32 2.21
CA ALA A 83 16.44 5.51 1.53
C ALA A 83 15.84 6.23 0.33
N PHE A 84 15.25 5.50 -0.61
CA PHE A 84 14.60 6.12 -1.78
C PHE A 84 13.54 5.20 -2.40
N TYR A 85 12.61 5.81 -3.12
CA TYR A 85 11.69 5.08 -3.99
C TYR A 85 12.32 4.86 -5.36
N GLN A 86 12.41 3.61 -5.76
CA GLN A 86 12.87 3.21 -7.08
C GLN A 86 11.67 2.71 -7.89
N LYS A 87 11.20 3.58 -8.79
CA LYS A 87 10.10 3.29 -9.71
C LYS A 87 10.59 2.53 -10.94
N ARG A 88 11.58 3.10 -11.64
CA ARG A 88 12.22 2.44 -12.79
C ARG A 88 12.99 1.21 -12.35
N VAL A 89 12.90 0.14 -13.13
CA VAL A 89 13.76 -1.04 -12.99
C VAL A 89 15.24 -0.59 -12.90
N PRO A 90 16.00 -1.07 -11.89
CA PRO A 90 17.41 -0.71 -11.75
C PRO A 90 18.24 -1.25 -12.92
N ALA A 91 19.26 -0.50 -13.32
CA ALA A 91 20.22 -0.95 -14.31
C ALA A 91 20.92 -2.24 -13.84
N GLY A 92 21.10 -3.19 -14.77
CA GLY A 92 21.69 -4.49 -14.46
C GLY A 92 20.77 -5.44 -13.69
N ALA A 93 19.45 -5.24 -13.75
CA ALA A 93 18.50 -6.24 -13.28
C ALA A 93 18.74 -7.58 -14.01
N PRO A 94 18.64 -8.73 -13.31
CA PRO A 94 18.73 -10.05 -13.93
C PRO A 94 17.72 -10.22 -15.07
N GLU A 95 18.04 -11.08 -16.04
CA GLU A 95 17.20 -11.33 -17.23
C GLU A 95 15.77 -11.79 -16.87
N TYR A 96 15.63 -12.50 -15.75
CA TYR A 96 14.34 -12.98 -15.27
C TYR A 96 13.47 -11.91 -14.59
N VAL A 97 13.98 -10.69 -14.37
CA VAL A 97 13.20 -9.59 -13.82
C VAL A 97 12.35 -8.99 -14.92
N GLU A 98 11.09 -9.42 -14.97
CA GLU A 98 10.10 -8.84 -15.87
C GLU A 98 9.65 -7.45 -15.39
N THR A 99 9.11 -6.67 -16.33
CA THR A 99 8.70 -5.28 -16.09
C THR A 99 7.33 -4.99 -16.69
N ALA A 100 6.73 -3.90 -16.24
CA ALA A 100 5.51 -3.35 -16.80
C ALA A 100 5.67 -1.85 -17.03
N ARG A 101 5.27 -1.39 -18.23
CA ARG A 101 5.30 0.04 -18.57
C ARG A 101 4.10 0.74 -17.98
N ILE A 102 4.33 1.67 -17.06
CA ILE A 102 3.28 2.47 -16.41
C ILE A 102 3.38 3.94 -16.81
N ALA A 103 2.23 4.61 -16.96
CA ALA A 103 2.14 6.06 -17.09
C ALA A 103 1.82 6.71 -15.74
N PHE A 104 2.66 7.66 -15.33
CA PHE A 104 2.43 8.49 -14.16
C PHE A 104 1.41 9.59 -14.45
N PRO A 105 0.82 10.25 -13.42
CA PRO A 105 -0.14 11.34 -13.63
C PRO A 105 0.37 12.48 -14.53
N SER A 106 1.69 12.67 -14.62
CA SER A 106 2.29 13.68 -15.49
C SER A 106 2.37 13.27 -16.97
N GLY A 107 1.90 12.09 -17.35
CA GLY A 107 2.07 11.48 -18.69
C GLY A 107 3.47 10.89 -18.95
N ARG A 108 4.40 11.01 -17.99
CA ARG A 108 5.71 10.36 -18.11
C ARG A 108 5.55 8.86 -17.91
N VAL A 109 6.31 8.07 -18.65
CA VAL A 109 6.30 6.61 -18.53
C VAL A 109 7.58 6.06 -17.88
N ALA A 110 7.47 4.93 -17.21
CA ALA A 110 8.57 4.12 -16.71
C ALA A 110 8.25 2.63 -16.80
N ASP A 111 9.28 1.82 -17.00
CA ASP A 111 9.19 0.38 -16.84
C ASP A 111 9.52 0.07 -15.37
N GLU A 112 8.53 -0.37 -14.60
CA GLU A 112 8.70 -0.79 -13.20
C GLU A 112 8.85 -2.31 -13.10
N VAL A 113 9.49 -2.80 -12.04
CA VAL A 113 9.60 -4.24 -11.77
C VAL A 113 8.20 -4.82 -11.61
N ALA A 114 7.91 -5.93 -12.29
CA ALA A 114 6.65 -6.66 -12.19
C ALA A 114 6.93 -8.12 -11.80
N PRO A 115 6.97 -8.44 -10.49
CA PRO A 115 7.38 -9.77 -10.03
C PRO A 115 6.54 -10.90 -10.63
N THR A 116 7.19 -11.91 -11.18
CA THR A 116 6.55 -13.14 -11.69
C THR A 116 6.92 -14.39 -10.91
N GLU A 117 7.91 -14.28 -10.04
CA GLU A 117 8.45 -15.38 -9.24
C GLU A 117 9.14 -14.85 -7.97
N LEU A 118 9.28 -15.72 -6.97
CA LEU A 118 9.82 -15.36 -5.66
C LEU A 118 11.28 -14.89 -5.72
N ALA A 119 12.06 -15.38 -6.70
CA ALA A 119 13.44 -14.95 -6.91
C ALA A 119 13.56 -13.43 -7.18
N VAL A 120 12.54 -12.81 -7.78
CA VAL A 120 12.50 -11.35 -7.98
C VAL A 120 12.34 -10.61 -6.66
N VAL A 121 11.53 -11.14 -5.73
CA VAL A 121 11.36 -10.56 -4.38
C VAL A 121 12.66 -10.66 -3.59
N ALA A 122 13.31 -11.84 -3.59
CA ALA A 122 14.60 -12.04 -2.92
C ALA A 122 15.70 -11.13 -3.50
N TRP A 123 15.75 -10.98 -4.82
CA TRP A 123 16.66 -10.05 -5.49
C TRP A 123 16.40 -8.60 -5.09
N ALA A 124 15.14 -8.15 -5.07
CA ALA A 124 14.78 -6.81 -4.67
C ALA A 124 15.10 -6.55 -3.18
N ALA A 125 14.89 -7.54 -2.30
CA ALA A 125 15.28 -7.47 -0.90
C ALA A 125 16.81 -7.37 -0.73
N ASN A 126 17.59 -8.09 -1.53
CA ASN A 126 19.05 -7.96 -1.56
C ASN A 126 19.51 -6.54 -1.98
N LEU A 127 18.75 -5.88 -2.86
CA LEU A 127 18.96 -4.47 -3.21
C LEU A 127 18.57 -3.48 -2.08
N GLY A 128 18.12 -4.00 -0.95
CA GLY A 128 17.68 -3.26 0.23
C GLY A 128 16.21 -2.86 0.22
N THR A 129 15.38 -3.48 -0.61
CA THR A 129 13.93 -3.22 -0.57
C THR A 129 13.35 -3.75 0.73
N LEU A 130 12.78 -2.86 1.53
CA LEU A 130 12.01 -3.24 2.73
C LEU A 130 10.51 -3.25 2.44
N THR A 131 10.03 -2.24 1.72
CA THR A 131 8.61 -2.07 1.41
C THR A 131 8.39 -2.12 -0.09
N PHE A 132 7.52 -3.01 -0.53
CA PHE A 132 7.04 -3.09 -1.91
C PHE A 132 5.73 -2.31 -2.02
N HIS A 133 5.61 -1.48 -3.05
CA HIS A 133 4.44 -0.66 -3.33
C HIS A 133 3.85 -1.03 -4.70
N PRO A 134 3.11 -2.14 -4.80
CA PRO A 134 2.52 -2.58 -6.06
C PRO A 134 1.39 -1.64 -6.48
N TRP A 135 1.26 -1.39 -7.77
CA TRP A 135 0.09 -0.72 -8.32
C TRP A 135 -1.17 -1.61 -8.18
N PRO A 136 -2.40 -1.06 -8.16
CA PRO A 136 -3.64 -1.84 -8.10
C PRO A 136 -4.04 -2.41 -9.47
N VAL A 137 -3.08 -2.62 -10.37
CA VAL A 137 -3.24 -3.11 -11.75
C VAL A 137 -2.25 -4.25 -11.99
N THR A 138 -2.41 -4.98 -13.09
CA THR A 138 -1.43 -5.95 -13.57
C THR A 138 -0.69 -5.39 -14.79
N ARG A 139 0.38 -6.07 -15.19
CA ARG A 139 1.17 -5.71 -16.37
C ARG A 139 0.39 -5.83 -17.70
N ASP A 140 -0.63 -6.67 -17.73
CA ASP A 140 -1.41 -6.95 -18.93
C ASP A 140 -2.46 -5.86 -19.19
N ASP A 141 -2.95 -5.20 -18.13
CA ASP A 141 -3.82 -4.03 -18.19
C ASP A 141 -3.45 -3.04 -17.10
N VAL A 142 -2.66 -2.03 -17.47
CA VAL A 142 -2.16 -1.01 -16.55
C VAL A 142 -3.10 0.17 -16.36
N GLU A 143 -4.26 0.16 -17.02
CA GLU A 143 -5.21 1.27 -17.06
C GLU A 143 -6.44 1.01 -16.18
N HIS A 144 -6.80 -0.26 -15.97
CA HIS A 144 -7.96 -0.67 -15.19
C HIS A 144 -7.58 -1.42 -13.91
N PRO A 145 -7.77 -0.82 -12.72
CA PRO A 145 -7.49 -1.50 -11.46
C PRO A 145 -8.29 -2.80 -11.27
N ASP A 146 -7.65 -3.84 -10.77
CA ASP A 146 -8.29 -5.08 -10.30
C ASP A 146 -8.41 -5.13 -8.77
N GLN A 147 -7.99 -4.06 -8.08
CA GLN A 147 -8.14 -3.88 -6.64
C GLN A 147 -8.65 -2.47 -6.29
N LEU A 148 -9.78 -2.38 -5.61
CA LEU A 148 -10.14 -1.19 -4.85
C LEU A 148 -9.37 -1.22 -3.53
N ARG A 149 -8.82 -0.07 -3.10
CA ARG A 149 -8.01 0.05 -1.89
C ARG A 149 -8.56 1.17 -1.02
N ILE A 150 -9.01 0.82 0.17
CA ILE A 150 -9.57 1.75 1.15
C ILE A 150 -8.57 1.86 2.29
N ASP A 151 -8.11 3.07 2.57
CA ASP A 151 -7.12 3.37 3.60
C ASP A 151 -7.79 4.13 4.74
N LEU A 152 -7.85 3.49 5.91
CA LEU A 152 -8.32 4.07 7.16
C LEU A 152 -7.11 4.62 7.91
N ASP A 153 -6.86 5.92 7.74
CA ASP A 153 -5.67 6.62 8.27
C ASP A 153 -5.97 7.41 9.55
N PRO A 154 -5.45 6.98 10.72
CA PRO A 154 -5.61 7.69 11.97
C PRO A 154 -4.93 9.06 11.95
N GLN A 155 -5.72 10.12 12.14
CA GLN A 155 -5.21 11.49 12.29
C GLN A 155 -4.69 11.75 13.72
N PRO A 156 -3.95 12.84 13.97
CA PRO A 156 -3.48 13.17 15.31
C PRO A 156 -4.61 13.12 16.35
N GLY A 157 -4.39 12.42 17.46
CA GLY A 157 -5.41 12.14 18.48
C GLY A 157 -6.13 10.80 18.31
N THR A 158 -5.90 10.07 17.23
CA THR A 158 -6.45 8.72 16.99
C THR A 158 -5.34 7.69 16.74
N SER A 159 -5.71 6.41 16.75
CA SER A 159 -4.79 5.27 16.71
C SER A 159 -5.32 4.12 15.83
N TYR A 160 -4.59 3.00 15.81
CA TYR A 160 -5.08 1.77 15.18
C TYR A 160 -6.42 1.31 15.78
N ALA A 161 -6.59 1.43 17.10
CA ALA A 161 -7.84 1.04 17.76
C ALA A 161 -9.06 1.78 17.21
N ASP A 162 -8.89 3.05 16.82
CA ASP A 162 -9.95 3.83 16.17
C ASP A 162 -10.23 3.33 14.74
N ALA A 163 -9.20 2.97 13.98
CA ALA A 163 -9.38 2.37 12.66
C ALA A 163 -10.04 0.99 12.74
N ALA A 164 -9.65 0.17 13.73
CA ALA A 164 -10.25 -1.13 14.03
C ALA A 164 -11.71 -1.00 14.45
N PHE A 165 -12.07 0.04 15.21
CA PHE A 165 -13.47 0.35 15.55
C PHE A 165 -14.31 0.70 14.30
N VAL A 166 -13.74 1.44 13.36
CA VAL A 166 -14.41 1.83 12.11
C VAL A 166 -14.54 0.65 11.14
N ALA A 167 -13.61 -0.30 11.16
CA ALA A 167 -13.49 -1.35 10.16
C ALA A 167 -14.75 -2.26 10.00
N PRO A 168 -15.44 -2.72 11.07
CA PRO A 168 -16.69 -3.46 10.93
C PRO A 168 -17.79 -2.69 10.18
N HIS A 169 -17.90 -1.38 10.38
CA HIS A 169 -18.87 -0.53 9.69
C HIS A 169 -18.54 -0.40 8.20
N LEU A 170 -17.24 -0.36 7.86
CA LEU A 170 -16.80 -0.45 6.48
C LEU A 170 -17.12 -1.82 5.88
N ARG A 171 -16.93 -2.92 6.61
CA ARG A 171 -17.28 -4.28 6.17
C ARG A 171 -18.77 -4.39 5.82
N GLU A 172 -19.64 -3.88 6.68
CA GLU A 172 -21.09 -3.85 6.46
C GLU A 172 -21.44 -3.02 5.23
N LEU A 173 -20.89 -1.81 5.11
CA LEU A 173 -21.10 -0.94 3.96
C LEU A 173 -20.64 -1.60 2.65
N LEU A 174 -19.49 -2.28 2.64
CA LEU A 174 -19.03 -3.03 1.48
C LEU A 174 -20.03 -4.14 1.10
N ALA A 175 -20.53 -4.89 2.09
CA ALA A 175 -21.49 -5.96 1.86
C ALA A 175 -22.82 -5.47 1.27
N GLU A 176 -23.30 -4.30 1.69
CA GLU A 176 -24.50 -3.66 1.11
C GLU A 176 -24.35 -3.36 -0.40
N HIS A 177 -23.11 -3.12 -0.84
CA HIS A 177 -22.77 -2.91 -2.25
C HIS A 177 -22.33 -4.19 -2.97
N GLY A 178 -22.51 -5.36 -2.37
CA GLY A 178 -22.10 -6.65 -2.93
C GLY A 178 -20.58 -6.83 -3.01
N LEU A 179 -19.81 -6.05 -2.23
CA LEU A 179 -18.36 -6.11 -2.17
C LEU A 179 -17.91 -6.89 -0.93
N THR A 180 -16.84 -7.68 -1.06
CA THR A 180 -16.13 -8.22 0.10
C THR A 180 -14.77 -7.55 0.22
N GLY A 181 -14.40 -7.14 1.43
CA GLY A 181 -13.07 -6.58 1.71
C GLY A 181 -12.17 -7.57 2.43
N TRP A 182 -10.86 -7.41 2.25
CA TRP A 182 -9.80 -8.15 2.94
C TRP A 182 -8.92 -7.16 3.71
N PRO A 183 -8.95 -7.17 5.05
CA PRO A 183 -8.24 -6.21 5.87
C PRO A 183 -6.77 -6.60 6.08
N LYS A 184 -5.91 -5.59 6.22
CA LYS A 184 -4.54 -5.76 6.69
C LYS A 184 -4.12 -4.56 7.53
N THR A 185 -3.27 -4.77 8.53
CA THR A 185 -2.58 -3.65 9.17
C THR A 185 -1.72 -2.94 8.12
N SER A 186 -1.58 -1.62 8.23
CA SER A 186 -0.59 -0.91 7.41
C SER A 186 0.85 -1.26 7.84
N GLY A 187 1.05 -1.82 9.04
CA GLY A 187 2.32 -1.87 9.77
C GLY A 187 2.73 -0.50 10.35
N GLY A 188 1.95 0.55 10.09
CA GLY A 188 2.06 1.86 10.75
C GLY A 188 0.98 1.99 11.82
N ARG A 189 0.12 3.00 11.66
CA ARG A 189 -1.03 3.23 12.57
C ARG A 189 -2.37 2.84 11.96
N GLY A 190 -2.48 2.82 10.64
CA GLY A 190 -3.75 2.61 9.94
C GLY A 190 -4.05 1.16 9.56
N LEU A 191 -5.22 0.99 8.97
CA LEU A 191 -5.76 -0.27 8.45
C LEU A 191 -6.08 -0.08 6.96
N HIS A 192 -5.66 -1.02 6.11
CA HIS A 192 -6.06 -1.03 4.71
C HIS A 192 -7.07 -2.15 4.47
N VAL A 193 -8.10 -1.90 3.66
CA VAL A 193 -9.07 -2.91 3.21
C VAL A 193 -9.04 -2.96 1.69
N PHE A 194 -8.71 -4.12 1.13
CA PHE A 194 -8.64 -4.32 -0.31
C PHE A 194 -9.86 -5.10 -0.79
N VAL A 195 -10.41 -4.74 -1.95
CA VAL A 195 -11.53 -5.42 -2.60
C VAL A 195 -11.08 -5.84 -4.01
N PRO A 196 -11.12 -7.12 -4.38
CA PRO A 196 -10.84 -7.57 -5.73
C PRO A 196 -12.01 -7.17 -6.64
N ILE A 197 -11.73 -6.42 -7.71
CA ILE A 197 -12.74 -5.88 -8.63
C ILE A 197 -12.47 -6.34 -10.05
N GLU A 198 -13.50 -6.37 -10.88
CA GLU A 198 -13.31 -6.62 -12.32
C GLU A 198 -12.44 -5.49 -12.94
N PRO A 199 -11.41 -5.81 -13.74
CA PRO A 199 -10.51 -4.81 -14.32
C PRO A 199 -11.15 -4.14 -15.54
N ARG A 200 -12.26 -3.42 -15.33
CA ARG A 200 -12.97 -2.68 -16.39
C ARG A 200 -13.32 -1.23 -16.03
N TRP A 201 -12.97 -0.79 -14.82
CA TRP A 201 -13.11 0.60 -14.40
C TRP A 201 -11.76 1.30 -14.43
N THR A 202 -11.78 2.57 -14.79
CA THR A 202 -10.60 3.44 -14.75
C THR A 202 -10.22 3.80 -13.31
N PHE A 203 -8.98 4.27 -13.10
CA PHE A 203 -8.56 4.85 -11.82
C PHE A 203 -9.51 5.93 -11.30
N THR A 204 -10.05 6.76 -12.19
CA THR A 204 -10.98 7.84 -11.82
C THR A 204 -12.32 7.30 -11.31
N GLU A 205 -12.84 6.23 -11.91
CA GLU A 205 -14.07 5.59 -11.46
C GLU A 205 -13.86 4.83 -10.14
N ALA A 206 -12.77 4.07 -10.01
CA ALA A 206 -12.44 3.39 -8.77
C ALA A 206 -12.21 4.38 -7.60
N ARG A 207 -11.56 5.52 -7.87
CA ARG A 207 -11.44 6.62 -6.89
C ARG A 207 -12.80 7.23 -6.55
N ARG A 208 -13.68 7.45 -7.54
CA ARG A 208 -15.03 7.97 -7.31
C ARG A 208 -15.87 7.04 -6.45
N ALA A 209 -15.79 5.73 -6.66
CA ALA A 209 -16.41 4.72 -5.80
C ALA A 209 -15.86 4.80 -4.37
N THR A 210 -14.54 4.93 -4.20
CA THR A 210 -13.89 5.08 -2.89
C THR A 210 -14.33 6.34 -2.14
N ILE A 211 -14.46 7.47 -2.84
CA ILE A 211 -15.01 8.73 -2.29
C ILE A 211 -16.43 8.51 -1.77
N ALA A 212 -17.27 7.86 -2.58
CA ALA A 212 -18.67 7.67 -2.25
C ALA A 212 -18.87 6.77 -1.03
N LEU A 213 -18.11 5.67 -0.95
CA LEU A 213 -18.05 4.80 0.22
C LEU A 213 -17.50 5.53 1.45
N GLY A 214 -16.44 6.33 1.29
CA GLY A 214 -15.87 7.12 2.38
C GLY A 214 -16.86 8.14 2.95
N ARG A 215 -17.64 8.81 2.09
CA ARG A 215 -18.68 9.75 2.51
C ARG A 215 -19.83 9.06 3.22
N GLU A 216 -20.27 7.91 2.72
CA GLU A 216 -21.32 7.15 3.38
C GLU A 216 -20.85 6.64 4.76
N LEU A 217 -19.58 6.27 4.88
CA LEU A 217 -18.97 5.91 6.17
C LEU A 217 -18.86 7.12 7.12
N GLU A 218 -18.44 8.29 6.63
CA GLU A 218 -18.44 9.55 7.40
C GLU A 218 -19.87 9.94 7.83
N ARG A 219 -20.87 9.77 6.97
CA ARG A 219 -22.28 10.03 7.31
C ARG A 219 -22.80 9.14 8.44
N ARG A 220 -22.37 7.87 8.47
CA ARG A 220 -22.73 6.90 9.52
C ARG A 220 -21.99 7.17 10.83
N LEU A 221 -20.75 7.66 10.75
CA LEU A 221 -19.87 7.85 11.90
C LEU A 221 -19.22 9.25 11.90
N PRO A 222 -19.99 10.34 11.95
CA PRO A 222 -19.49 11.70 11.68
C PRO A 222 -18.48 12.22 12.72
N GLU A 223 -18.47 11.65 13.93
CA GLU A 223 -17.50 12.00 14.97
C GLU A 223 -16.22 11.14 14.92
N ARG A 224 -16.21 10.06 14.13
CA ARG A 224 -15.10 9.08 14.10
C ARG A 224 -14.44 8.96 12.75
N VAL A 225 -15.10 9.38 11.67
CA VAL A 225 -14.62 9.24 10.29
C VAL A 225 -14.70 10.59 9.60
N THR A 226 -13.73 10.88 8.73
CA THR A 226 -13.78 12.06 7.88
C THR A 226 -13.24 11.82 6.47
N THR A 227 -13.82 12.52 5.48
CA THR A 227 -13.29 12.62 4.11
C THR A 227 -12.74 14.02 3.79
N LYS A 228 -12.62 14.90 4.80
CA LYS A 228 -12.15 16.27 4.60
C LYS A 228 -10.69 16.30 4.17
N TRP A 229 -10.43 16.97 3.05
CA TRP A 229 -9.10 17.06 2.47
C TRP A 229 -8.11 17.80 3.38
N TRP A 230 -8.53 18.93 3.95
CA TRP A 230 -7.69 19.80 4.79
C TRP A 230 -7.41 19.17 6.15
N LYS A 231 -6.12 18.96 6.48
CA LYS A 231 -5.70 18.34 7.74
C LYS A 231 -6.24 19.06 8.97
N GLU A 232 -6.32 20.38 8.91
CA GLU A 232 -6.85 21.23 9.97
C GLU A 232 -8.36 21.04 10.22
N GLU A 233 -9.11 20.50 9.26
CA GLU A 233 -10.55 20.26 9.37
C GLU A 233 -10.90 18.83 9.79
N ARG A 234 -9.92 17.92 9.81
CA ARG A 234 -10.13 16.49 10.09
C ARG A 234 -10.45 16.20 11.55
N GLY A 235 -9.91 17.01 12.47
CA GLY A 235 -10.00 16.73 13.91
C GLY A 235 -9.36 15.39 14.31
N ALA A 236 -9.81 14.84 15.43
CA ALA A 236 -9.40 13.52 15.91
C ALA A 236 -10.35 12.44 15.35
N ALA A 237 -10.21 12.15 14.05
CA ALA A 237 -11.00 11.16 13.33
C ALA A 237 -10.13 10.27 12.44
N ILE A 238 -10.70 9.16 11.98
CA ILE A 238 -10.13 8.32 10.93
C ILE A 238 -10.39 8.97 9.58
N PHE A 239 -9.32 9.32 8.86
CA PHE A 239 -9.42 9.83 7.50
C PHE A 239 -9.53 8.67 6.52
N VAL A 240 -10.59 8.64 5.71
CA VAL A 240 -10.63 7.74 4.55
C VAL A 240 -9.81 8.37 3.44
N ASP A 241 -8.57 7.90 3.25
CA ASP A 241 -7.67 8.45 2.22
C ASP A 241 -8.06 7.94 0.82
N TYR A 242 -9.13 8.51 0.30
CA TYR A 242 -9.66 8.23 -1.03
C TYR A 242 -8.65 8.50 -2.15
N ASN A 243 -7.63 9.33 -1.89
CA ASN A 243 -6.60 9.61 -2.88
C ASN A 243 -5.61 8.46 -3.03
N GLN A 244 -5.61 7.44 -2.17
CA GLN A 244 -4.80 6.22 -2.37
C GLN A 244 -5.21 5.42 -3.61
N MET A 245 -6.42 5.65 -4.14
CA MET A 245 -6.85 5.10 -5.43
C MET A 245 -6.44 5.94 -6.64
N ALA A 246 -5.80 7.09 -6.44
CA ALA A 246 -5.20 7.82 -7.55
C ALA A 246 -3.97 7.07 -8.08
N ARG A 247 -3.54 7.37 -9.32
CA ARG A 247 -2.31 6.79 -9.89
C ARG A 247 -1.09 7.21 -9.08
N ASP A 248 -0.07 6.37 -9.08
CA ASP A 248 1.25 6.70 -8.51
C ASP A 248 1.23 7.02 -7.00
N ARG A 249 0.37 6.32 -6.27
CA ARG A 249 0.27 6.39 -4.82
C ARG A 249 0.92 5.18 -4.18
N THR A 250 1.66 5.44 -3.11
CA THR A 250 2.41 4.39 -2.41
C THR A 250 1.53 3.77 -1.34
N ILE A 251 1.32 2.47 -1.45
CA ILE A 251 0.65 1.66 -0.43
C ILE A 251 1.43 0.35 -0.29
N ALA A 252 1.89 0.08 0.92
CA ALA A 252 2.67 -1.13 1.19
C ALA A 252 1.85 -2.38 0.82
N SER A 253 2.47 -3.33 0.13
CA SER A 253 1.87 -4.65 -0.15
C SER A 253 1.57 -5.39 1.15
N ALA A 254 0.70 -6.40 1.07
CA ALA A 254 0.68 -7.43 2.10
C ALA A 254 2.08 -8.04 2.27
N TYR A 255 2.44 -8.37 3.51
CA TYR A 255 3.72 -8.95 3.92
C TYR A 255 4.96 -8.07 3.71
N SER A 256 4.83 -6.83 3.23
CA SER A 256 5.96 -5.90 3.18
C SER A 256 6.41 -5.49 4.59
N VAL A 257 7.74 -5.43 4.78
CA VAL A 257 8.35 -4.85 5.98
C VAL A 257 8.21 -3.33 5.93
N ARG A 258 7.94 -2.70 7.06
CA ARG A 258 7.92 -1.25 7.22
C ARG A 258 9.25 -0.78 7.77
N ALA A 259 9.78 0.30 7.20
CA ALA A 259 11.01 0.93 7.67
C ALA A 259 10.75 1.77 8.93
N ASN A 260 10.70 1.09 10.08
CA ASN A 260 10.64 1.68 11.41
C ASN A 260 11.45 0.83 12.40
N ALA A 261 11.72 1.35 13.60
CA ALA A 261 12.56 0.67 14.60
C ALA A 261 12.02 -0.70 15.04
N ARG A 262 10.70 -0.89 14.90
CA ARG A 262 9.99 -2.12 15.31
C ARG A 262 10.03 -3.21 14.23
N ALA A 263 10.46 -2.88 13.01
CA ALA A 263 10.44 -3.78 11.85
C ALA A 263 9.07 -4.42 11.59
N THR A 264 7.99 -3.64 11.80
CA THR A 264 6.63 -4.15 11.63
C THR A 264 6.33 -4.54 10.19
N VAL A 265 5.32 -5.37 10.01
CA VAL A 265 4.86 -5.89 8.71
C VAL A 265 3.46 -5.35 8.41
N SER A 266 3.18 -5.08 7.14
CA SER A 266 1.79 -4.89 6.70
C SER A 266 1.08 -6.24 6.65
N ALA A 267 0.41 -6.58 7.74
CA ALA A 267 -0.05 -7.94 8.03
C ALA A 267 -1.50 -8.17 7.58
N PRO A 268 -1.76 -9.13 6.67
CA PRO A 268 -3.11 -9.61 6.39
C PRO A 268 -3.81 -10.17 7.62
N LEU A 269 -5.09 -9.83 7.73
CA LEU A 269 -5.95 -10.20 8.84
C LEU A 269 -7.24 -10.85 8.33
N THR A 270 -7.80 -11.73 9.15
CA THR A 270 -9.22 -12.05 9.16
C THR A 270 -10.00 -10.87 9.72
N TRP A 271 -11.28 -10.76 9.38
CA TRP A 271 -12.10 -9.69 9.95
C TRP A 271 -12.28 -9.81 11.47
N ASP A 272 -12.33 -11.03 11.98
CA ASP A 272 -12.65 -11.30 13.38
C ASP A 272 -11.50 -10.91 14.31
N GLU A 273 -10.25 -10.89 13.83
CA GLU A 273 -9.10 -10.49 14.65
C GLU A 273 -8.78 -8.98 14.59
N VAL A 274 -9.37 -8.22 13.64
CA VAL A 274 -9.15 -6.76 13.51
C VAL A 274 -9.30 -6.00 14.84
N PRO A 275 -10.33 -6.24 15.68
CA PRO A 275 -10.46 -5.51 16.95
C PRO A 275 -9.43 -5.90 18.02
N ASP A 276 -8.82 -7.08 17.91
CA ASP A 276 -8.05 -7.70 18.99
C ASP A 276 -6.53 -7.56 18.83
N VAL A 277 -6.07 -7.25 17.61
CA VAL A 277 -4.65 -7.15 17.29
C VAL A 277 -4.13 -5.72 17.35
N GLN A 278 -2.82 -5.56 17.42
CA GLN A 278 -2.11 -4.32 17.20
C GLN A 278 -1.10 -4.48 16.06
N PRO A 279 -0.74 -3.40 15.34
CA PRO A 279 0.29 -3.48 14.30
C PRO A 279 1.63 -4.03 14.80
N ASP A 280 1.94 -3.84 16.08
CA ASP A 280 3.20 -4.28 16.70
C ASP A 280 3.21 -5.78 17.04
N ASP A 281 2.08 -6.48 16.92
CA ASP A 281 2.01 -7.94 17.01
C ASP A 281 2.59 -8.63 15.76
N PHE A 282 2.84 -7.84 14.70
CA PHE A 282 3.31 -8.33 13.42
C PHE A 282 4.58 -7.63 12.97
N ASP A 283 5.68 -8.36 13.03
CA ASP A 283 7.00 -7.93 12.62
C ASP A 283 7.73 -9.04 11.85
N VAL A 284 8.95 -8.74 11.40
CA VAL A 284 9.83 -9.68 10.68
C VAL A 284 10.07 -11.00 11.43
N LEU A 285 9.99 -11.00 12.76
CA LEU A 285 10.27 -12.16 13.60
C LEU A 285 9.03 -13.03 13.86
N THR A 286 7.85 -12.41 13.96
CA THR A 286 6.58 -13.06 14.34
C THR A 286 5.76 -13.53 13.15
N MET A 287 5.80 -12.77 12.04
CA MET A 287 4.98 -13.05 10.86
C MET A 287 5.28 -14.41 10.19
N PRO A 288 6.53 -14.93 10.11
CA PRO A 288 6.78 -16.26 9.54
C PRO A 288 6.02 -17.39 10.25
N ALA A 289 6.00 -17.39 11.58
CA ALA A 289 5.27 -18.40 12.35
C ALA A 289 3.75 -18.28 12.15
N ARG A 290 3.23 -17.05 12.10
CA ARG A 290 1.83 -16.78 11.77
C ARG A 290 1.48 -17.28 10.37
N PHE A 291 2.27 -16.94 9.35
CA PHE A 291 2.03 -17.33 7.97
C PHE A 291 2.01 -18.86 7.83
N ALA A 292 2.93 -19.57 8.48
CA ALA A 292 2.90 -21.03 8.52
C ALA A 292 1.63 -21.60 9.17
N ALA A 293 1.06 -20.90 10.16
CA ALA A 293 -0.13 -21.35 10.88
C ALA A 293 -1.45 -21.07 10.15
N VAL A 294 -1.59 -19.91 9.50
CA VAL A 294 -2.87 -19.46 8.90
C VAL A 294 -2.85 -19.37 7.37
N GLY A 295 -1.70 -19.55 6.73
CA GLY A 295 -1.52 -19.42 5.29
C GLY A 295 -1.68 -17.98 4.78
N ASP A 296 -1.90 -17.84 3.48
CA ASP A 296 -2.12 -16.53 2.85
C ASP A 296 -3.57 -16.07 2.93
N LEU A 297 -3.86 -15.17 3.89
CA LEU A 297 -5.19 -14.57 4.04
C LEU A 297 -5.57 -13.61 2.89
N PHE A 298 -4.60 -13.20 2.07
CA PHE A 298 -4.80 -12.35 0.90
C PHE A 298 -4.85 -13.13 -0.42
N ALA A 299 -4.85 -14.47 -0.38
CA ALA A 299 -4.93 -15.31 -1.59
C ALA A 299 -6.07 -14.95 -2.56
N PRO A 300 -7.29 -14.54 -2.11
CA PRO A 300 -8.36 -14.11 -3.03
C PRO A 300 -8.03 -12.87 -3.88
N LEU A 301 -7.03 -12.07 -3.49
CA LEU A 301 -6.59 -10.86 -4.19
C LEU A 301 -5.50 -11.11 -5.24
N VAL A 302 -5.00 -12.35 -5.35
CA VAL A 302 -4.03 -12.76 -6.39
C VAL A 302 -4.58 -12.43 -7.77
N ALA A 303 -3.77 -11.81 -8.63
CA ALA A 303 -4.15 -11.46 -10.00
C ALA A 303 -4.78 -12.65 -10.75
N GLY A 304 -5.88 -12.42 -11.46
CA GLY A 304 -6.63 -13.48 -12.17
C GLY A 304 -7.40 -14.47 -11.28
N GLY A 305 -7.31 -14.38 -9.95
CA GLY A 305 -8.11 -15.17 -9.02
C GLY A 305 -9.60 -14.78 -8.99
N ALA A 306 -10.39 -15.52 -8.23
CA ALA A 306 -11.79 -15.23 -7.93
C ALA A 306 -11.98 -15.11 -6.40
N PRO A 307 -12.97 -14.33 -5.91
CA PRO A 307 -13.98 -13.58 -6.67
C PRO A 307 -13.48 -12.24 -7.23
N ARG A 308 -14.24 -11.65 -8.17
CA ARG A 308 -14.06 -10.27 -8.68
C ARG A 308 -15.40 -9.56 -8.65
N TYR A 309 -15.47 -8.44 -7.96
CA TYR A 309 -16.72 -7.74 -7.69
C TYR A 309 -16.96 -6.58 -8.66
N SER A 310 -18.24 -6.26 -8.86
CA SER A 310 -18.65 -5.10 -9.64
C SER A 310 -18.66 -3.83 -8.81
N LEU A 311 -18.09 -2.73 -9.34
CA LEU A 311 -18.19 -1.41 -8.71
C LEU A 311 -19.47 -0.64 -9.07
N GLU A 312 -20.35 -1.20 -9.89
CA GLU A 312 -21.57 -0.53 -10.36
C GLU A 312 -22.41 0.04 -9.21
N SER A 313 -22.67 -0.75 -8.16
CA SER A 313 -23.46 -0.29 -7.00
C SER A 313 -22.80 0.89 -6.25
N ALA A 314 -21.48 0.87 -6.09
CA ALA A 314 -20.75 1.96 -5.44
C ALA A 314 -20.66 3.22 -6.35
N LEU A 315 -20.64 3.04 -7.67
CA LEU A 315 -20.71 4.14 -8.64
C LEU A 315 -22.11 4.74 -8.74
N GLU A 316 -23.17 3.94 -8.57
CA GLU A 316 -24.54 4.42 -8.44
C GLU A 316 -24.73 5.25 -7.15
N LEU A 317 -24.12 4.83 -6.03
CA LEU A 317 -24.03 5.64 -4.82
C LEU A 317 -23.36 6.99 -5.12
N ALA A 318 -22.22 6.98 -5.82
CA ALA A 318 -21.52 8.21 -6.18
C ALA A 318 -22.39 9.14 -7.06
N ALA A 319 -23.07 8.58 -8.05
CA ALA A 319 -23.97 9.33 -8.92
C ALA A 319 -25.18 9.90 -8.16
N ARG A 320 -25.69 9.18 -7.16
CA ARG A 320 -26.78 9.65 -6.29
C ARG A 320 -26.33 10.81 -5.40
N GLN A 321 -25.21 10.68 -4.71
CA GLN A 321 -24.64 11.74 -3.87
C GLN A 321 -24.40 13.02 -4.68
N GLU A 322 -23.92 12.90 -5.92
CA GLU A 322 -23.72 14.06 -6.79
C GLU A 322 -25.04 14.74 -7.19
N ARG A 323 -26.07 13.97 -7.56
CA ARG A 323 -27.37 14.51 -7.97
C ARG A 323 -28.16 15.11 -6.80
N ASP A 324 -28.20 14.41 -5.67
CA ASP A 324 -29.16 14.66 -4.60
C ASP A 324 -28.56 15.56 -3.51
N GLU A 325 -27.24 15.50 -3.30
CA GLU A 325 -26.53 16.25 -2.25
C GLU A 325 -25.56 17.29 -2.83
N GLY A 326 -25.39 17.34 -4.15
CA GLY A 326 -24.37 18.17 -4.81
C GLY A 326 -22.93 17.74 -4.49
N ALA A 327 -22.74 16.54 -3.93
CA ALA A 327 -21.46 16.03 -3.49
C ALA A 327 -20.71 15.38 -4.66
N GLY A 328 -20.06 16.21 -5.49
CA GLY A 328 -19.26 15.79 -6.64
C GLY A 328 -17.88 15.22 -6.27
N ASP A 329 -16.87 15.41 -7.13
CA ASP A 329 -15.50 14.94 -6.86
C ASP A 329 -14.86 15.62 -5.63
N LEU A 330 -13.86 14.98 -5.03
CA LEU A 330 -13.05 15.56 -3.95
C LEU A 330 -11.65 15.97 -4.46
N PRO A 331 -10.95 16.90 -3.79
CA PRO A 331 -9.65 17.35 -4.26
C PRO A 331 -8.60 16.22 -4.33
N TYR A 332 -7.78 16.27 -5.38
CA TYR A 332 -6.52 15.53 -5.46
C TYR A 332 -5.44 16.20 -4.60
N PRO A 333 -4.33 15.50 -4.29
CA PRO A 333 -3.20 16.12 -3.61
C PRO A 333 -2.68 17.37 -4.37
N PRO A 334 -2.34 18.49 -3.69
CA PRO A 334 -1.89 19.72 -4.34
C PRO A 334 -0.72 19.52 -5.32
N GLU A 335 0.18 18.60 -4.99
CA GLU A 335 1.35 18.23 -5.79
C GLU A 335 1.04 17.24 -6.92
N TYR A 336 -0.19 16.75 -7.02
CA TYR A 336 -0.59 15.70 -7.96
C TYR A 336 -0.81 16.27 -9.38
N PRO A 337 -0.03 15.86 -10.39
CA PRO A 337 -0.16 16.38 -11.76
C PRO A 337 -1.53 16.06 -12.38
N LYS A 338 -2.01 16.91 -13.29
CA LYS A 338 -3.19 16.61 -14.13
C LYS A 338 -2.81 15.69 -15.28
N MET A 339 -3.61 14.66 -15.53
CA MET A 339 -3.45 13.80 -16.70
C MET A 339 -4.01 14.48 -17.96
N PRO A 340 -3.43 14.23 -19.15
CA PRO A 340 -4.03 14.63 -20.41
C PRO A 340 -5.46 14.10 -20.55
N GLY A 341 -6.43 14.95 -20.90
CA GLY A 341 -7.83 14.57 -21.06
C GLY A 341 -8.63 14.43 -19.76
N GLU A 342 -8.02 14.69 -18.59
CA GLU A 342 -8.71 14.60 -17.30
C GLU A 342 -9.79 15.70 -17.14
N PRO A 343 -10.97 15.38 -16.59
CA PRO A 343 -12.01 16.37 -16.25
C PRO A 343 -11.50 17.49 -15.33
N LYS A 344 -12.27 18.59 -15.24
CA LYS A 344 -11.95 19.68 -14.30
C LYS A 344 -12.02 19.17 -12.86
N ARG A 345 -10.87 19.13 -12.18
CA ARG A 345 -10.78 18.84 -10.74
C ARG A 345 -11.45 19.91 -9.89
N VAL A 346 -12.02 19.46 -8.77
CA VAL A 346 -12.43 20.32 -7.67
C VAL A 346 -11.18 20.93 -7.03
N GLN A 347 -11.14 22.25 -6.94
CA GLN A 347 -10.07 22.95 -6.25
C GLN A 347 -10.29 22.88 -4.74
N PRO A 348 -9.24 22.67 -3.93
CA PRO A 348 -9.35 22.82 -2.49
C PRO A 348 -9.81 24.24 -2.14
N SER A 349 -11.06 24.44 -1.70
CA SER A 349 -11.50 25.67 -1.05
C SER A 349 -11.40 25.50 0.46
N ARG A 350 -10.85 26.49 1.16
CA ARG A 350 -10.89 26.55 2.62
C ARG A 350 -12.13 27.33 3.04
N ALA A 351 -12.79 26.92 4.11
CA ALA A 351 -13.72 27.83 4.79
C ALA A 351 -12.94 29.09 5.20
N ARG A 352 -13.48 30.29 4.91
CA ARG A 352 -12.91 31.53 5.46
C ARG A 352 -12.95 31.40 6.98
N LYS A 353 -11.82 31.61 7.65
CA LYS A 353 -11.84 31.85 9.10
C LYS A 353 -12.76 33.05 9.30
N ASP A 354 -13.82 32.89 10.08
CA ASP A 354 -14.62 34.02 10.53
C ASP A 354 -13.66 35.02 11.16
N ALA A 355 -13.56 36.18 10.54
CA ALA A 355 -12.68 37.25 10.98
C ALA A 355 -13.31 37.89 12.22
N GLY A 356 -12.96 37.37 13.39
CA GLY A 356 -13.05 38.07 14.68
C GLY A 356 -14.46 38.35 15.23
N ALA A 357 -14.73 37.78 16.40
CA ALA A 357 -15.37 38.54 17.47
C ALA A 357 -14.29 39.33 18.22
#